data_AF-A0A6B1GI50-F1
#
_entry.id   AF-A0A6B1GI50-F1
#
_cell.length_a   1.000
_cell.length_b   1.000
_cell.length_c   1.000
_cell.angle_alpha   90.00
_cell.angle_beta   90.00
_cell.angle_gamma   90.00
#
_symmetry.space_group_name_H-M   'P 1'
#
loop_
_entity.id
_entity.type
_entity.pdbx_description
1 polymer ?
#
loop_
_entity_poly.entity_id
_entity_poly.type
_entity_poly.pdbx_seq_one_letter_code
_entity_poly.pdbx_strand_id
1 'polypeptide(L)'
;MASAANNLRGATWIVGSAVVATIMSSGIHELAGSIHSAQAVFIRGVIGSLLILAFWLPHSDFSIRTKRLKQHIVRGVIGVIAINLGFYSVQILPLATVTALFFTTPLFVTALSVPMLKEKVGIRRIMASIIGFLGAMLV
;
A
#
# COMPACT_ATOMS: atom_id res chain seq x y z
N MET A 1 -11.58 -23.60 -19.12
CA MET A 1 -11.29 -22.34 -19.84
C MET A 1 -12.04 -21.14 -19.21
N ALA A 2 -11.93 -20.92 -17.88
CA ALA A 2 -12.68 -19.87 -17.15
C ALA A 2 -11.76 -18.78 -16.53
N SER A 3 -10.60 -18.50 -17.14
CA SER A 3 -9.52 -17.68 -16.53
C SER A 3 -9.25 -16.34 -17.23
N ALA A 4 -9.65 -16.15 -18.50
CA ALA A 4 -9.29 -14.93 -19.24
C ALA A 4 -10.17 -13.70 -18.92
N ALA A 5 -11.49 -13.89 -18.73
CA ALA A 5 -12.43 -12.78 -18.53
C ALA A 5 -12.20 -12.02 -17.20
N ASN A 6 -11.66 -12.70 -16.19
CA ASN A 6 -11.33 -12.10 -14.89
C ASN A 6 -9.97 -11.39 -14.89
N ASN A 7 -9.02 -11.81 -15.73
CA ASN A 7 -7.71 -11.16 -15.82
C ASN A 7 -7.80 -9.75 -16.42
N LEU A 8 -8.70 -9.56 -17.41
CA LEU A 8 -8.92 -8.23 -17.99
C LEU A 8 -9.57 -7.27 -16.97
N ARG A 9 -10.54 -7.75 -16.18
CA ARG A 9 -11.09 -7.00 -15.05
C ARG A 9 -10.02 -6.71 -13.99
N GLY A 10 -9.19 -7.69 -13.64
CA GLY A 10 -8.06 -7.45 -12.73
C GLY A 10 -7.12 -6.37 -13.25
N ALA A 11 -6.79 -6.40 -14.54
CA ALA A 11 -5.93 -5.41 -15.18
C ALA A 11 -6.55 -4.00 -15.15
N THR A 12 -7.84 -3.84 -15.43
CA THR A 12 -8.49 -2.53 -15.37
C THR A 12 -8.52 -1.97 -13.94
N TRP A 13 -8.69 -2.83 -12.93
CA TRP A 13 -8.63 -2.43 -11.53
C TRP A 13 -7.23 -1.99 -11.11
N ILE A 14 -6.18 -2.68 -11.57
CA ILE A 14 -4.78 -2.28 -11.31
C ILE A 14 -4.49 -0.93 -11.95
N VAL A 15 -4.85 -0.75 -13.23
CA VAL A 15 -4.65 0.53 -13.93
C VAL A 15 -5.40 1.66 -13.24
N GLY A 16 -6.68 1.45 -12.90
CA GLY A 16 -7.47 2.44 -12.15
C GLY A 16 -6.83 2.78 -10.80
N SER A 17 -6.35 1.78 -10.06
CA SER A 17 -5.67 2.01 -8.78
C SER A 17 -4.36 2.79 -8.94
N ALA A 18 -3.60 2.54 -10.01
CA ALA A 18 -2.35 3.23 -10.30
C ALA A 18 -2.59 4.72 -10.61
N VAL A 19 -3.61 5.04 -11.41
CA VAL A 19 -3.98 6.44 -11.71
C VAL A 19 -4.35 7.18 -10.42
N VAL A 20 -5.21 6.59 -9.58
CA VAL A 20 -5.59 7.20 -8.30
C VAL A 20 -4.39 7.36 -7.37
N ALA A 21 -3.48 6.38 -7.32
CA ALA A 21 -2.27 6.44 -6.52
C ALA A 21 -1.31 7.53 -6.99
N THR A 22 -1.19 7.76 -8.31
CA THR A 22 -0.38 8.83 -8.88
C THR A 22 -0.96 10.20 -8.52
N ILE A 23 -2.26 10.42 -8.74
CA ILE A 23 -2.94 11.68 -8.38
C ILE A 23 -2.73 12.00 -6.90
N MET A 24 -2.88 10.99 -6.04
CA MET A 24 -2.66 11.12 -4.60
C MET A 24 -1.21 11.51 -4.29
N SER A 25 -0.22 10.84 -4.88
CA SER A 25 1.19 11.08 -4.60
C SER A 25 1.65 12.46 -5.07
N SER A 26 1.17 12.91 -6.23
CA SER A 26 1.38 14.27 -6.72
C SER A 26 0.76 15.31 -5.80
N GLY A 27 -0.50 15.12 -5.37
CA GLY A 27 -1.16 16.03 -4.44
C GLY A 27 -0.44 16.14 -3.08
N ILE A 28 0.06 15.03 -2.53
CA ILE A 28 0.85 15.05 -1.29
C ILE A 28 2.16 15.80 -1.50
N HIS A 29 2.82 15.62 -2.65
CA HIS A 29 4.06 16.32 -2.97
C HIS A 29 3.86 17.85 -3.05
N GLU A 30 2.78 18.31 -3.67
CA GLU A 30 2.45 19.75 -3.71
C GLU A 30 2.13 20.31 -2.32
N LEU A 31 1.47 19.53 -1.46
CA LEU A 31 1.12 19.91 -0.09
C LEU A 31 2.26 19.66 0.92
N ALA A 32 3.42 19.15 0.49
CA ALA A 32 4.51 18.71 1.35
C ALA A 32 5.08 19.82 2.26
N GLY A 33 4.83 21.10 1.95
CA GLY A 33 5.25 22.25 2.75
C GLY A 33 4.12 23.01 3.47
N SER A 34 2.84 22.69 3.22
CA SER A 34 1.71 23.45 3.77
C SER A 34 1.01 22.74 4.93
N ILE A 35 1.05 21.41 4.97
CA ILE A 35 0.36 20.60 5.99
C ILE A 35 1.33 19.57 6.58
N HIS A 36 1.26 19.38 7.90
CA HIS A 36 2.06 18.37 8.58
C HIS A 36 1.63 16.95 8.16
N SER A 37 2.60 16.05 7.93
CA SER A 37 2.34 14.67 7.46
C SER A 37 1.25 13.95 8.27
N ALA A 38 1.28 14.08 9.60
CA ALA A 38 0.30 13.46 10.49
C ALA A 38 -1.15 13.96 10.25
N GLN A 39 -1.32 15.24 9.94
CA GLN A 39 -2.64 15.82 9.65
C GLN A 39 -3.17 15.32 8.30
N ALA A 40 -2.32 15.25 7.29
CA ALA A 40 -2.69 14.69 5.98
C ALA A 40 -3.12 13.21 6.09
N VAL A 41 -2.37 12.41 6.87
CA VAL A 41 -2.71 11.00 7.15
C VAL A 41 -4.02 10.89 7.93
N PHE A 42 -4.24 11.75 8.93
CA PHE A 42 -5.48 11.76 9.71
C PHE A 42 -6.71 12.06 8.84
N ILE A 43 -6.67 13.14 8.06
CA ILE A 43 -7.75 13.54 7.15
C ILE A 43 -8.05 12.41 6.16
N ARG A 44 -7.01 11.84 5.55
CA ARG A 44 -7.13 10.68 4.66
C ARG A 44 -7.82 9.50 5.35
N GLY A 45 -7.40 9.17 6.57
CA GLY A 45 -7.95 8.06 7.34
C GLY A 45 -9.42 8.25 7.67
N VAL A 46 -9.81 9.45 8.08
CA VAL A 46 -11.21 9.81 8.39
C VAL A 46 -12.08 9.77 7.14
N ILE A 47 -11.68 10.49 6.08
CA ILE A 47 -12.45 10.53 4.82
C ILE A 47 -12.57 9.13 4.22
N GLY A 48 -11.47 8.38 4.15
CA GLY A 48 -11.47 7.01 3.63
C GLY A 48 -12.39 6.09 4.44
N SER A 49 -12.37 6.19 5.77
CA SER A 49 -13.24 5.40 6.64
C SER A 49 -14.72 5.77 6.45
N LEU A 50 -15.03 7.06 6.34
CA LEU A 50 -16.39 7.54 6.10
C LEU A 50 -16.93 7.11 4.74
N LEU A 51 -16.12 7.17 3.68
CA LEU A 51 -16.52 6.70 2.35
C LEU A 51 -16.77 5.19 2.33
N ILE A 52 -15.91 4.41 2.98
CA ILE A 52 -16.10 2.96 3.11
C ILE A 52 -17.38 2.66 3.89
N LEU A 53 -17.61 3.36 5.00
CA LEU A 53 -18.84 3.25 5.79
C LEU A 53 -20.07 3.60 4.96
N ALA A 54 -20.08 4.75 4.28
CA ALA A 54 -21.19 5.21 3.46
C ALA A 54 -21.51 4.26 2.30
N PHE A 55 -20.49 3.64 1.70
CA PHE A 55 -20.68 2.64 0.64
C PHE A 55 -21.26 1.33 1.18
N TRP A 56 -20.88 0.91 2.39
CA TRP A 56 -21.30 -0.36 2.99
C TRP A 56 -22.60 -0.27 3.82
N LEU A 57 -22.95 0.89 4.35
CA LEU A 57 -24.16 1.11 5.17
C LEU A 57 -25.48 0.69 4.50
N PRO A 58 -25.68 0.89 3.18
CA PRO A 58 -26.91 0.49 2.48
C PRO A 58 -27.06 -1.03 2.31
N HIS A 59 -26.02 -1.82 2.57
CA HIS A 59 -26.06 -3.26 2.40
C HIS A 59 -26.46 -3.95 3.72
N SER A 60 -27.54 -4.74 3.69
CA SER A 60 -28.18 -5.36 4.86
C SER A 60 -27.29 -6.33 5.65
N ASP A 61 -26.18 -6.79 5.06
CA ASP A 61 -25.24 -7.74 5.66
C ASP A 61 -24.08 -7.07 6.41
N PHE A 62 -24.20 -5.77 6.72
CA PHE A 62 -23.19 -5.01 7.43
C PHE A 62 -23.03 -5.51 8.89
N SER A 63 -22.07 -6.41 9.09
CA SER A 63 -21.67 -6.89 10.41
C SER A 63 -20.26 -6.39 10.75
N ILE A 64 -20.18 -5.48 11.72
CA ILE A 64 -18.89 -4.98 12.28
C ILE A 64 -18.22 -6.05 13.17
N ARG A 65 -18.84 -7.23 13.34
CA ARG A 65 -18.44 -8.23 14.32
C ARG A 65 -17.21 -9.02 13.84
N THR A 66 -16.03 -8.48 14.11
CA THR A 66 -14.76 -9.13 13.78
C THR A 66 -14.30 -10.08 14.89
N LYS A 67 -14.05 -11.35 14.54
CA LYS A 67 -13.45 -12.36 15.44
C LYS A 67 -11.94 -12.17 15.66
N ARG A 68 -11.31 -11.21 14.97
CA ARG A 68 -9.86 -11.00 14.86
C ARG A 68 -9.43 -9.57 15.21
N LEU A 69 -10.03 -8.98 16.25
CA LEU A 69 -9.83 -7.57 16.62
C LEU A 69 -8.34 -7.22 16.82
N LYS A 70 -7.58 -8.10 17.47
CA LYS A 70 -6.12 -7.93 17.66
C LYS A 70 -5.37 -7.77 16.33
N GLN A 71 -5.70 -8.57 15.31
CA GLN A 71 -5.04 -8.48 14.00
C GLN A 71 -5.42 -7.19 13.26
N HIS A 72 -6.65 -6.70 13.41
CA HIS A 72 -7.05 -5.40 12.84
C HIS A 72 -6.33 -4.24 13.52
N ILE A 73 -6.19 -4.25 14.84
CA ILE A 73 -5.45 -3.22 15.57
C ILE A 73 -3.98 -3.21 15.13
N VAL A 74 -3.31 -4.38 15.12
CA VAL A 74 -1.92 -4.49 14.69
C VAL A 74 -1.74 -4.00 13.25
N ARG A 75 -2.61 -4.41 12.32
CA ARG A 75 -2.60 -3.94 10.93
C ARG A 75 -2.81 -2.43 10.85
N GLY A 76 -3.74 -1.89 11.62
CA GLY A 76 -4.04 -0.46 11.66
C GLY A 76 -2.85 0.35 12.15
N VAL A 77 -2.27 -0.03 13.28
CA VAL A 77 -1.11 0.65 13.88
C VAL A 77 0.10 0.60 12.94
N ILE A 78 0.44 -0.59 12.43
CA ILE A 78 1.56 -0.73 11.47
C ILE A 78 1.28 0.09 10.20
N GLY A 79 0.05 0.09 9.70
CA GLY A 79 -0.34 0.86 8.52
C GLY A 79 -0.22 2.38 8.73
N VAL A 80 -0.65 2.89 9.89
CA VAL A 80 -0.54 4.31 10.25
C VAL A 80 0.92 4.72 10.42
N ILE A 81 1.76 3.88 11.03
CA ILE A 81 3.19 4.16 11.12
C ILE A 81 3.83 4.17 9.73
N ALA A 82 3.55 3.16 8.91
CA ALA A 82 4.11 3.04 7.57
C ALA A 82 3.74 4.22 6.66
N ILE A 83 2.47 4.67 6.68
CA ILE A 83 2.03 5.78 5.84
C ILE A 83 2.60 7.13 6.32
N ASN A 84 2.73 7.34 7.64
CA ASN A 84 3.38 8.55 8.17
C ASN A 84 4.86 8.59 7.77
N LEU A 85 5.58 7.47 7.91
CA LEU A 85 6.97 7.38 7.46
C LEU A 85 7.10 7.59 5.95
N GLY A 86 6.17 7.03 5.16
CA GLY A 86 6.16 7.22 3.71
C GLY A 86 5.96 8.68 3.31
N PHE A 87 5.00 9.38 3.92
CA PHE A 87 4.76 10.81 3.65
C PHE A 87 5.95 11.65 4.11
N TYR A 88 6.50 11.34 5.28
CA TYR A 88 7.72 11.96 5.77
C TYR A 88 8.87 11.79 4.76
N SER A 89 9.08 10.59 4.21
CA SER A 89 10.09 10.34 3.17
C SER A 89 9.86 11.20 1.92
N VAL A 90 8.61 11.39 1.47
CA VAL A 90 8.28 12.27 0.34
C VAL A 90 8.57 13.75 0.63
N GLN A 91 8.50 14.18 1.90
CA GLN A 91 8.82 15.55 2.31
C GLN A 91 10.32 15.83 2.34
N ILE A 92 11.15 14.85 2.75
CA ILE A 92 12.59 15.06 2.98
C ILE A 92 13.50 14.56 1.86
N LEU A 93 13.02 13.68 0.98
CA LEU A 93 13.80 13.06 -0.09
C LEU A 93 13.24 13.43 -1.46
N PRO A 94 14.07 13.50 -2.51
CA PRO A 94 13.60 13.57 -3.89
C PRO A 94 12.67 12.40 -4.23
N LEU A 95 11.62 12.65 -5.02
CA LEU A 95 10.65 11.64 -5.48
C LEU A 95 11.32 10.41 -6.11
N ALA A 96 12.41 10.61 -6.85
CA ALA A 96 13.19 9.51 -7.46
C ALA A 96 13.75 8.56 -6.38
N THR A 97 14.38 9.10 -5.33
CA THR A 97 14.95 8.30 -4.23
C THR A 97 13.86 7.57 -3.45
N VAL A 98 12.72 8.23 -3.21
CA VAL A 98 11.56 7.58 -2.57
C VAL A 98 11.05 6.40 -3.40
N THR A 99 10.97 6.57 -4.71
CA THR A 99 10.53 5.51 -5.63
C THR A 99 11.53 4.36 -5.66
N ALA A 100 12.84 4.65 -5.67
CA ALA A 100 13.89 3.65 -5.56
C ALA A 100 13.78 2.82 -4.26
N LEU A 101 13.49 3.48 -3.13
CA LEU A 101 13.23 2.79 -1.87
C LEU A 101 11.97 1.90 -1.95
N PHE A 102 10.90 2.35 -2.59
CA PHE A 102 9.70 1.51 -2.77
C PHE A 102 9.96 0.25 -3.58
N PHE A 103 10.86 0.27 -4.56
CA PHE A 103 11.24 -0.93 -5.29
C PHE A 103 12.02 -1.96 -4.45
N THR A 104 12.51 -1.59 -3.27
CA THR A 104 13.09 -2.55 -2.30
C THR A 104 12.01 -3.35 -1.56
N THR A 105 10.75 -2.92 -1.59
CA THR A 105 9.62 -3.56 -0.87
C THR A 105 9.53 -5.07 -1.11
N PRO A 106 9.67 -5.60 -2.34
CA PRO A 106 9.63 -7.05 -2.59
C PRO A 106 10.71 -7.83 -1.83
N LEU A 107 11.90 -7.25 -1.60
CA LEU A 107 12.96 -7.88 -0.81
C LEU A 107 12.53 -8.02 0.66
N PHE A 108 12.03 -6.93 1.25
CA PHE A 108 11.55 -6.94 2.64
C PHE A 108 10.34 -7.86 2.81
N VAL A 109 9.39 -7.84 1.87
CA VAL A 109 8.22 -8.74 1.89
C VAL A 109 8.67 -10.19 1.80
N THR A 110 9.60 -10.52 0.90
CA THR A 110 10.12 -11.87 0.75
C THR A 110 10.86 -12.33 2.02
N ALA A 111 11.72 -11.48 2.58
CA ALA A 111 12.45 -11.76 3.81
C ALA A 111 11.52 -11.95 5.02
N LEU A 112 10.51 -11.09 5.18
CA LEU A 112 9.54 -11.16 6.29
C LEU A 112 8.48 -12.26 6.10
N SER A 113 8.22 -12.71 4.87
CA SER A 113 7.25 -13.79 4.62
C SER A 113 7.65 -15.11 5.28
N VAL A 114 8.95 -15.41 5.38
CA VAL A 114 9.45 -16.63 6.02
C VAL A 114 9.12 -16.65 7.53
N PRO A 115 9.50 -15.67 8.36
CA PRO A 115 9.18 -15.68 9.78
C PRO A 115 7.72 -15.36 10.09
N MET A 116 7.05 -14.45 9.35
CA MET A 116 5.67 -14.05 9.66
C MET A 116 4.61 -15.02 9.14
N LEU A 117 4.77 -15.52 7.91
CA LEU A 117 3.78 -16.40 7.26
C LEU A 117 4.16 -17.88 7.35
N LYS A 118 5.40 -18.21 7.76
CA LYS A 118 5.95 -19.58 7.76
C LYS A 118 5.90 -20.24 6.38
N GLU A 119 5.86 -19.44 5.30
CA GLU A 119 5.91 -19.94 3.93
C GLU A 119 7.34 -20.29 3.52
N LYS A 120 7.49 -21.38 2.76
CA LYS A 120 8.77 -21.73 2.12
C LYS A 120 8.95 -20.86 0.88
N VAL A 121 9.81 -19.85 0.97
CA VAL A 121 10.17 -19.03 -0.19
C VAL A 121 11.11 -19.83 -1.08
N GLY A 122 10.63 -20.21 -2.27
CA GLY A 122 11.45 -20.87 -3.28
C GLY A 122 12.49 -19.94 -3.92
N ILE A 123 13.59 -20.52 -4.41
CA ILE A 123 14.72 -19.80 -5.02
C ILE A 123 14.28 -18.82 -6.12
N ARG A 124 13.25 -19.19 -6.90
CA ARG A 124 12.69 -18.37 -7.99
C ARG A 124 12.14 -17.02 -7.49
N ARG A 125 11.52 -17.00 -6.31
CA ARG A 125 10.90 -15.79 -5.71
C ARG A 125 11.97 -14.86 -5.13
N ILE A 126 13.05 -15.43 -4.59
CA ILE A 126 14.24 -14.69 -4.16
C ILE A 126 14.91 -14.03 -5.38
N MET A 127 15.18 -14.81 -6.44
CA MET A 127 15.80 -14.31 -7.67
C MET A 127 14.95 -13.20 -8.32
N ALA A 128 13.62 -13.37 -8.40
CA ALA A 128 12.72 -12.33 -8.92
C ALA A 128 12.78 -11.03 -8.10
N SER A 129 12.91 -11.12 -6.77
CA SER A 129 13.02 -9.94 -5.90
C SER A 129 14.37 -9.23 -6.07
N ILE A 130 15.46 -9.98 -6.23
CA ILE A 130 16.79 -9.42 -6.50
C ILE A 130 16.83 -8.73 -7.87
N ILE A 131 16.25 -9.36 -8.90
CA ILE A 131 16.17 -8.76 -10.25
C ILE A 131 15.34 -7.47 -10.23
N GLY A 132 14.19 -7.47 -9.53
CA GLY A 132 13.38 -6.26 -9.36
C GLY A 132 14.13 -5.14 -8.63
N PHE A 133 14.94 -5.49 -7.63
CA PHE A 133 15.79 -4.53 -6.93
C PHE A 133 16.94 -3.99 -7.79
N LEU A 134 17.59 -4.83 -8.58
CA LEU A 134 18.63 -4.38 -9.52
C LEU A 134 18.08 -3.41 -10.56
N GLY A 135 16.85 -3.66 -11.06
CA GLY A 135 16.16 -2.72 -11.95
C GLY A 135 15.90 -1.37 -11.30
N ALA A 136 15.65 -1.33 -9.99
CA ALA A 136 15.46 -0.10 -9.24
C ALA A 136 16.73 0.73 -9.06
N MET A 137 17.89 0.08 -8.91
CA MET A 137 19.18 0.77 -8.77
C MET A 137 19.61 1.51 -10.04
N LEU A 138 19.01 1.18 -11.19
CA LEU A 138 19.30 1.82 -12.48
C LEU A 138 18.46 3.09 -12.72
N VAL A 139 17.41 3.32 -11.92
CA VAL A 139 16.53 4.51 -11.99
C VAL A 139 17.08 5.60 -11.09
#